data_AF-A0A954W2W7-F1
#
_entry.id   AF-A0A954W2W7-F1
#
_cell.length_a   1.000
_cell.length_b   1.000
_cell.length_c   1.000
_cell.angle_alpha   90.00
_cell.angle_beta   90.00
_cell.angle_gamma   90.00
#
_symmetry.space_group_name_H-M   'P 1'
#
loop_
_entity.id
_entity.type
_entity.pdbx_description
1 polymer ?
#
loop_
_entity_poly.entity_id
_entity_poly.type
_entity_poly.pdbx_seq_one_letter_code
_entity_poly.pdbx_strand_id
1 'polypeptide(L)'
;MSSADEFSALSPDAPGDASARGGEYVVVARRYRPKLFGELVGQEHVAQALRNAIKTNRVGHAYLFTGARGVGKTSTARIFAKALNDPGGPTDAPSPDSDIARSIDAGEDVDV
;
A
#
# COMPACT_ATOMS: atom_id res chain seq x y z
N MET A 1 -34.92 40.02 -45.89
CA MET A 1 -34.22 38.84 -46.42
C MET A 1 -33.11 38.52 -45.44
N SER A 2 -33.16 37.32 -44.82
CA SER A 2 -32.07 36.53 -44.21
C SER A 2 -30.98 37.24 -43.40
N SER A 3 -30.60 36.85 -42.18
CA SER A 3 -30.62 35.52 -41.57
C SER A 3 -30.46 35.67 -40.06
N ALA A 4 -30.99 34.70 -39.32
CA ALA A 4 -30.60 34.41 -37.95
C ALA A 4 -29.09 34.07 -37.88
N ASP A 5 -28.45 34.37 -36.76
CA ASP A 5 -27.31 33.64 -36.17
C ASP A 5 -27.06 34.32 -34.81
N GLU A 6 -27.72 33.88 -33.74
CA GLU A 6 -27.39 32.72 -32.89
C GLU A 6 -26.43 33.10 -31.76
N PHE A 7 -26.79 32.56 -30.61
CA PHE A 7 -26.46 32.95 -29.26
C PHE A 7 -25.11 32.37 -28.81
N SER A 8 -24.64 32.88 -27.69
CA SER A 8 -23.74 32.22 -26.75
C SER A 8 -22.24 32.46 -26.91
N ALA A 9 -21.78 33.30 -25.99
CA ALA A 9 -20.44 33.31 -25.45
C ALA A 9 -19.86 31.89 -25.27
N LEU A 10 -18.61 31.74 -25.68
CA LEU A 10 -17.69 30.79 -25.05
C LEU A 10 -16.31 31.45 -24.96
N SER A 11 -15.96 31.84 -23.74
CA SER A 11 -14.62 32.29 -23.36
C SER A 11 -13.59 31.21 -23.66
N PRO A 12 -12.40 31.56 -24.18
CA PRO A 12 -11.29 30.64 -24.27
C PRO A 12 -10.54 30.65 -22.94
N ASP A 13 -11.02 29.86 -21.98
CA ASP A 13 -10.20 29.49 -20.82
C ASP A 13 -10.49 28.05 -20.42
N ALA A 14 -10.10 27.14 -21.32
CA ALA A 14 -9.94 25.74 -20.98
C ALA A 14 -8.51 25.59 -20.42
N PRO A 15 -8.32 25.29 -19.12
CA PRO A 15 -7.03 24.85 -18.66
C PRO A 15 -6.75 23.52 -19.36
N GLY A 16 -5.71 23.54 -20.20
CA GLY A 16 -5.25 22.40 -20.96
C GLY A 16 -5.04 21.19 -20.05
N ASP A 17 -5.55 20.06 -20.53
CA ASP A 17 -5.15 18.72 -20.14
C ASP A 17 -3.64 18.64 -19.88
N ALA A 18 -3.29 18.68 -18.59
CA ALA A 18 -1.94 18.55 -18.08
C ALA A 18 -1.84 17.34 -17.15
N SER A 19 -2.46 16.20 -17.49
CA SER A 19 -2.25 14.95 -16.73
C SER A 19 -1.77 13.77 -17.57
N ALA A 20 -1.35 14.00 -18.81
CA ALA A 20 -0.49 13.06 -19.52
C ALA A 20 0.97 13.49 -19.41
N ARG A 21 1.71 12.96 -18.41
CA ARG A 21 3.10 12.46 -18.53
C ARG A 21 3.75 12.21 -17.16
N GLY A 22 4.29 11.01 -17.03
CA GLY A 22 5.34 10.71 -16.05
C GLY A 22 5.17 9.32 -15.50
N GLY A 23 5.64 8.29 -16.22
CA GLY A 23 5.90 7.01 -15.59
C GLY A 23 6.92 7.25 -14.49
N GLU A 24 6.43 7.39 -13.25
CA GLU A 24 7.25 7.69 -12.08
C GLU A 24 8.35 6.63 -12.01
N TYR A 25 9.60 7.06 -11.95
CA TYR A 25 10.72 6.14 -11.85
C TYR A 25 10.67 5.45 -10.48
N VAL A 26 10.09 4.26 -10.44
CA VAL A 26 10.00 3.44 -9.22
C VAL A 26 11.18 2.47 -9.20
N VAL A 27 12.03 2.60 -8.18
CA VAL A 27 13.12 1.66 -7.93
C VAL A 27 12.56 0.24 -7.75
N VAL A 28 13.25 -0.75 -8.33
CA VAL A 28 12.82 -2.17 -8.33
C VAL A 28 12.48 -2.66 -6.91
N ALA A 29 13.28 -2.26 -5.91
CA ALA A 29 13.05 -2.61 -4.51
C ALA A 29 11.70 -2.13 -3.94
N ARG A 30 11.13 -1.05 -4.49
CA ARG A 30 9.80 -0.54 -4.11
C ARG A 30 8.70 -1.22 -4.92
N ARG A 31 8.95 -1.48 -6.21
CA ARG A 31 8.00 -2.15 -7.11
C ARG A 31 7.67 -3.58 -6.68
N TYR A 32 8.66 -4.32 -6.19
CA TYR A 32 8.52 -5.74 -5.80
C TYR A 32 8.47 -5.95 -4.29
N ARG A 33 8.15 -4.91 -3.49
CA ARG A 33 8.00 -5.08 -2.05
C ARG A 33 6.80 -6.01 -1.79
N PRO A 34 6.99 -7.13 -1.09
CA PRO A 34 5.90 -8.06 -0.82
C PRO A 34 4.84 -7.37 0.04
N LYS A 35 3.57 -7.59 -0.31
CA LYS A 35 2.40 -7.03 0.34
C LYS A 35 1.70 -8.03 1.24
N LEU A 36 1.84 -9.32 0.96
CA LEU A 36 1.22 -10.42 1.68
C LEU A 36 2.26 -11.39 2.26
N PHE A 37 1.89 -12.12 3.31
CA PHE A 37 2.79 -13.12 3.92
C PHE A 37 3.19 -14.25 2.95
N GLY A 38 2.36 -14.54 1.94
CA GLY A 38 2.64 -15.56 0.93
C GLY A 38 3.68 -15.12 -0.12
N GLU A 39 3.98 -13.83 -0.19
CA GLU A 39 4.96 -13.27 -1.13
C GLU A 39 6.35 -13.12 -0.51
N LEU A 40 6.48 -13.42 0.79
CA LEU A 40 7.76 -13.44 1.50
C LEU A 40 8.54 -14.69 1.12
N VAL A 41 9.68 -14.51 0.44
CA VAL A 41 10.55 -15.61 0.02
C VAL A 41 11.59 -15.90 1.12
N GLY A 42 11.70 -17.17 1.53
CA GLY A 42 12.75 -17.66 2.44
C GLY A 42 12.55 -17.29 3.91
N GLN A 43 11.33 -16.83 4.27
CA GLN A 43 10.94 -16.47 5.64
C GLN A 43 9.68 -17.21 6.08
N GLU A 44 9.49 -18.44 5.62
CA GLU A 44 8.25 -19.22 5.79
C GLU A 44 7.93 -19.46 7.26
N HIS A 45 8.94 -19.77 8.09
CA HIS A 45 8.77 -19.96 9.53
C HIS A 45 8.32 -18.68 10.24
N VAL A 46 8.89 -17.54 9.88
CA VAL A 46 8.53 -16.23 10.46
C VAL A 46 7.11 -15.87 10.04
N ALA A 47 6.80 -16.00 8.75
CA ALA A 47 5.47 -15.75 8.23
C ALA A 47 4.42 -16.64 8.91
N GLN A 48 4.71 -17.94 9.10
CA GLN A 48 3.80 -18.85 9.79
C GLN A 48 3.60 -18.47 11.26
N ALA A 49 4.67 -18.10 11.97
CA ALA A 49 4.58 -17.69 13.37
C ALA A 49 3.71 -16.43 13.55
N LEU A 50 3.88 -15.44 12.68
CA LEU A 50 3.08 -14.20 12.70
C LEU A 50 1.62 -14.46 12.35
N ARG A 51 1.35 -15.27 11.32
CA ARG A 51 -0.03 -15.70 10.97
C ARG A 51 -0.70 -16.42 12.15
N ASN A 52 0.04 -17.31 12.82
CA ASN A 52 -0.48 -18.04 13.99
C ASN A 52 -0.74 -17.11 15.17
N ALA A 53 0.11 -16.11 15.42
CA ALA A 53 -0.09 -15.12 16.47
C ALA A 53 -1.41 -14.35 16.27
N ILE A 54 -1.70 -13.92 15.03
CA ILE A 54 -2.96 -13.26 14.66
C ILE A 54 -4.14 -14.21 14.86
N LYS A 55 -4.09 -15.41 14.28
CA LYS A 55 -5.19 -16.39 14.35
C LYS A 55 -5.53 -16.82 15.78
N THR A 56 -4.54 -16.90 16.64
CA THR A 56 -4.73 -17.30 18.04
C THR A 56 -5.01 -16.11 18.95
N ASN A 57 -5.09 -14.89 18.41
CA ASN A 57 -5.21 -13.64 19.17
C ASN A 57 -4.14 -13.52 20.28
N ARG A 58 -2.93 -14.02 20.01
CA ARG A 58 -1.75 -13.96 20.90
C ARG A 58 -0.68 -13.09 20.28
N VAL A 59 -1.05 -11.85 20.01
CA VAL A 59 -0.16 -10.82 19.47
C VAL A 59 0.67 -10.24 20.63
N GLY A 60 1.98 -10.26 20.49
CA GLY A 60 2.90 -9.69 21.48
C GLY A 60 2.88 -8.17 21.46
N HIS A 61 3.24 -7.53 22.58
CA HIS A 61 3.30 -6.07 22.67
C HIS A 61 4.43 -5.45 21.84
N ALA A 62 5.46 -6.23 21.49
CA ALA A 62 6.59 -5.77 20.70
C ALA A 62 7.20 -6.91 19.88
N TYR A 63 7.67 -6.58 18.66
CA TYR A 63 8.35 -7.51 17.76
C TYR A 63 9.68 -6.90 17.32
N LEU A 64 10.77 -7.66 17.51
CA LEU A 64 12.10 -7.27 17.05
C LEU A 64 12.49 -8.09 15.82
N PHE A 65 12.59 -7.43 14.66
CA PHE A 65 13.04 -8.06 13.43
C PHE A 65 14.54 -7.83 13.22
N THR A 66 15.35 -8.89 13.32
CA THR A 66 16.82 -8.84 13.20
C THR A 66 17.35 -9.56 11.96
N GLY A 67 18.53 -9.19 11.47
CA GLY A 67 19.19 -9.87 10.33
C GLY A 67 19.89 -8.92 9.35
N ALA A 68 20.58 -9.48 8.35
CA ALA A 68 21.37 -8.75 7.36
C ALA A 68 20.53 -7.74 6.53
N ARG A 69 21.20 -6.80 5.84
CA ARG A 69 20.50 -5.85 4.96
C ARG A 69 19.83 -6.59 3.80
N GLY A 70 18.63 -6.15 3.40
CA GLY A 70 17.91 -6.72 2.26
C GLY A 70 17.08 -7.98 2.54
N VAL A 71 17.16 -8.61 3.72
CA VAL A 71 16.45 -9.87 4.03
C VAL A 71 14.93 -9.72 4.28
N GLY A 72 14.35 -8.55 4.03
CA GLY A 72 12.90 -8.33 4.14
C GLY A 72 12.35 -7.94 5.51
N LYS A 73 13.18 -7.64 6.52
CA LYS A 73 12.74 -7.29 7.89
C LYS A 73 11.64 -6.22 7.95
N THR A 74 11.89 -5.07 7.33
CA THR A 74 10.93 -3.96 7.29
C THR A 74 9.70 -4.32 6.47
N SER A 75 9.87 -5.10 5.39
CA SER A 75 8.74 -5.58 4.58
C SER A 75 7.84 -6.50 5.41
N THR A 76 8.40 -7.45 6.15
CA THR A 76 7.66 -8.34 7.06
C THR A 76 6.94 -7.56 8.15
N ALA A 77 7.59 -6.56 8.75
CA ALA A 77 6.97 -5.69 9.75
C ALA A 77 5.75 -4.95 9.17
N ARG A 78 5.87 -4.40 7.96
CA ARG A 78 4.75 -3.72 7.27
C ARG A 78 3.60 -4.66 6.96
N ILE A 79 3.88 -5.86 6.45
CA ILE A 79 2.83 -6.87 6.20
C ILE A 79 2.10 -7.22 7.49
N PHE A 80 2.84 -7.36 8.60
CA PHE A 80 2.27 -7.64 9.91
C PHE A 80 1.42 -6.49 10.46
N ALA A 81 1.88 -5.24 10.32
CA ALA A 81 1.09 -4.08 10.70
C ALA A 81 -0.22 -3.98 9.91
N LYS A 82 -0.19 -4.23 8.59
CA LYS A 82 -1.40 -4.28 7.76
C LYS A 82 -2.38 -5.36 8.23
N ALA A 83 -1.84 -6.52 8.59
CA ALA A 83 -2.62 -7.64 9.10
C ALA A 83 -3.30 -7.34 10.44
N LEU A 84 -2.67 -6.55 11.32
CA LEU A 84 -3.24 -6.15 12.61
C LEU A 84 -4.25 -5.00 12.49
N ASN A 85 -3.97 -4.02 11.64
CA ASN A 85 -4.76 -2.81 11.48
C ASN A 85 -5.80 -2.89 10.34
N ASP A 86 -6.13 -4.10 9.87
CA ASP A 86 -7.15 -4.26 8.83
C ASP A 86 -8.53 -3.77 9.36
N PRO A 87 -9.33 -3.05 8.56
CA PRO A 87 -10.64 -2.57 8.98
C PRO A 87 -11.60 -3.67 9.44
N GLY A 88 -11.42 -4.90 8.97
CA GLY A 88 -12.18 -6.09 9.39
C GLY A 88 -11.68 -6.72 10.71
N GLY A 89 -10.65 -6.14 11.33
CA GLY A 89 -9.95 -6.67 12.49
C GLY A 89 -8.72 -7.52 12.13
N PRO A 90 -7.95 -7.99 13.13
CA PRO A 90 -6.72 -8.73 12.90
C PRO A 90 -6.92 -9.99 12.03
N THR A 91 -6.29 -10.03 10.85
CA THR A 91 -6.45 -11.08 9.85
C THR A 91 -5.12 -11.47 9.22
N ASP A 92 -4.93 -12.73 8.82
CA ASP A 92 -3.72 -13.17 8.12
C ASP A 92 -3.72 -12.83 6.62
N ALA A 93 -4.84 -12.31 6.12
CA ALA A 93 -5.02 -11.86 4.74
C ALA A 93 -5.59 -10.43 4.70
N PRO A 94 -4.76 -9.39 4.94
CA PRO A 94 -5.22 -8.01 4.95
C PRO A 94 -5.66 -7.54 3.57
N SER A 95 -6.64 -6.65 3.52
CA SER A 95 -7.11 -6.02 2.29
C SER A 95 -6.04 -5.09 1.72
N PRO A 96 -5.61 -5.27 0.46
CA PRO A 96 -4.61 -4.41 -0.16
C PRO A 96 -5.14 -3.00 -0.50
N ASP A 97 -6.46 -2.80 -0.49
CA ASP A 97 -7.10 -1.58 -0.99
C ASP A 97 -7.60 -0.64 0.12
N SER A 98 -7.40 -1.00 1.39
CA SER A 98 -7.75 -0.13 2.51
C SER A 98 -6.82 1.09 2.60
N ASP A 99 -7.34 2.21 3.10
CA ASP A 99 -6.54 3.43 3.30
C ASP A 99 -5.36 3.18 4.25
N ILE A 100 -5.56 2.33 5.26
CA ILE A 100 -4.52 1.88 6.19
C ILE A 100 -3.42 1.11 5.44
N ALA A 101 -3.79 0.14 4.60
CA ALA A 101 -2.81 -0.62 3.82
C ALA A 101 -2.00 0.27 2.87
N ARG A 102 -2.64 1.30 2.28
CA ARG A 102 -1.96 2.27 1.42
C ARG A 102 -1.00 3.17 2.21
N SER A 103 -1.41 3.67 3.37
CA SER A 103 -0.57 4.46 4.30
C SER A 103 0.69 3.69 4.71
N ILE A 104 0.53 2.42 5.10
CA ILE A 104 1.65 1.56 5.50
C ILE A 104 2.57 1.22 4.31
N ASP A 105 2.01 0.99 3.12
CA ASP A 105 2.81 0.75 1.91
C ASP A 105 3.60 2.00 1.49
N ALA A 106 3.01 3.18 1.62
CA ALA A 106 3.67 4.48 1.41
C ALA A 106 4.75 4.76 2.47
N GLY A 107 4.58 4.24 3.69
CA GLY A 107 5.48 4.51 4.83
C GLY A 107 5.20 5.83 5.51
N GLU A 108 3.95 6.30 5.41
CA GLU A 108 3.44 7.50 6.09
C GLU A 108 2.85 7.17 7.46
N ASP A 109 2.71 5.87 7.76
CA ASP A 109 2.15 5.37 9.00
C ASP A 109 3.13 5.50 10.17
N VAL A 110 2.64 5.99 11.30
CA VAL A 110 3.45 6.22 12.51
C VAL A 110 3.83 4.91 13.19
N ASP A 111 3.09 3.83 12.93
CA ASP A 111 3.25 2.55 13.62
C ASP A 111 4.34 1.63 13.01
N VAL A 112 5.03 2.03 11.92
CA VAL A 112 6.04 1.17 11.21
C VAL A 112 7.29 1.86 10.67
#